data_AF-A0A7S0TJC2-F1
#
_entry.id   AF-A0A7S0TJC2-F1
#
_cell.length_a   1.000
_cell.length_b   1.000
_cell.length_c   1.000
_cell.angle_alpha   90.00
_cell.angle_beta   90.00
_cell.angle_gamma   90.00
#
_symmetry.space_group_name_H-M   'P 1'
#
loop_
_entity.id
_entity.type
_entity.pdbx_description
1 polymer ?
#
loop_
_entity_poly.entity_id
_entity_poly.type
_entity_poly.pdbx_seq_one_letter_code
_entity_poly.pdbx_strand_id
1 'polypeptide(L)'
;MARYALIAAWLLLAQTADAFLSAPRALGRIHAPAILSKAPHVSRRGFSTPLQTLSCSAETTALVAWLEENGCKANCEPSGSESGRGLSATTAIKKGDDVCVVPLKVMMTEETAAKALGPKANELDAETAIALQLLKEKAEGDASFYAPWIKTLPAADKMDVPLMWSEAERGWLEGTKVGEDVEELEENLEDELGQLTGAGWDKIL
;
A
#
# COMPACT_ATOMS: atom_id res chain seq x y z
N MET A 1 10.71 -7.98 -11.84
CA MET A 1 9.91 -8.27 -10.62
C MET A 1 9.88 -7.06 -9.67
N ALA A 2 10.89 -6.17 -9.68
CA ALA A 2 10.79 -4.84 -9.09
C ALA A 2 9.88 -3.92 -9.94
N ARG A 3 8.55 -4.00 -9.74
CA ARG A 3 7.51 -3.19 -10.43
C ARG A 3 6.35 -2.77 -9.52
N TYR A 4 6.58 -2.81 -8.21
CA TYR A 4 5.57 -2.47 -7.19
C TYR A 4 6.15 -1.60 -6.05
N ALA A 5 7.49 -1.45 -6.00
CA ALA A 5 8.17 -0.67 -4.99
C ALA A 5 8.32 0.81 -5.38
N LEU A 6 8.26 1.14 -6.68
CA LEU A 6 8.28 2.53 -7.16
C LEU A 6 7.12 3.34 -6.55
N ILE A 7 5.87 2.88 -6.69
CA ILE A 7 4.68 3.56 -6.15
C ILE A 7 4.76 3.81 -4.63
N ALA A 8 5.36 2.88 -3.88
CA ALA A 8 5.54 3.01 -2.44
C ALA A 8 6.61 4.08 -2.09
N ALA A 9 7.73 4.12 -2.81
CA ALA A 9 8.78 5.12 -2.62
C ALA A 9 8.35 6.53 -3.03
N TRP A 10 7.66 6.65 -4.17
CA TRP A 10 7.00 7.88 -4.61
C TRP A 10 6.04 8.43 -3.53
N LEU A 11 5.37 7.56 -2.78
CA LEU A 11 4.51 7.94 -1.65
C LEU A 11 5.28 8.45 -0.41
N LEU A 12 6.53 8.01 -0.19
CA LEU A 12 7.37 8.43 0.94
C LEU A 12 8.11 9.73 0.65
N LEU A 13 8.68 9.89 -0.54
CA LEU A 13 9.34 11.13 -0.99
C LEU A 13 8.34 12.31 -1.00
N ALA A 14 7.08 12.05 -1.38
CA ALA A 14 6.00 13.03 -1.25
C ALA A 14 5.63 13.36 0.21
N GLN A 15 5.86 12.45 1.17
CA GLN A 15 5.59 12.68 2.60
C GLN A 15 6.72 13.43 3.33
N THR A 16 7.95 13.40 2.82
CA THR A 16 9.07 14.15 3.44
C THR A 16 8.94 15.68 3.37
N ALA A 17 8.00 16.22 2.59
CA ALA A 17 7.71 17.66 2.55
C ALA A 17 7.05 18.20 3.84
N ASP A 18 6.33 17.36 4.60
CA ASP A 18 5.60 17.79 5.82
C ASP A 18 6.47 17.70 7.11
N ALA A 19 7.65 17.10 7.04
CA ALA A 19 8.43 16.71 8.24
C ALA A 19 9.15 17.86 8.97
N PHE A 20 8.95 19.13 8.58
CA PHE A 20 9.72 20.27 9.12
C PHE A 20 9.17 20.84 10.45
N LEU A 21 8.04 20.33 10.96
CA LEU A 21 7.43 20.84 12.19
C LEU A 21 7.16 19.76 13.25
N SER A 22 8.03 19.77 14.27
CA SER A 22 7.78 19.30 15.64
C SER A 22 7.85 17.79 15.96
N ALA A 23 9.07 17.29 16.20
CA ALA A 23 9.54 16.64 17.45
C ALA A 23 11.08 16.44 17.32
N PRO A 24 11.91 16.17 18.36
CA PRO A 24 11.87 14.93 19.17
C PRO A 24 12.50 15.10 20.60
N ARG A 25 12.96 14.12 21.41
CA ARG A 25 12.94 12.63 21.50
C ARG A 25 12.65 12.26 22.99
N ALA A 26 12.05 11.10 23.28
CA ALA A 26 12.29 10.37 24.54
C ALA A 26 12.32 8.86 24.28
N LEU A 27 13.40 8.19 24.71
CA LEU A 27 13.69 6.77 24.44
C LEU A 27 13.80 5.96 25.74
N GLY A 28 13.45 4.67 25.65
CA GLY A 28 13.88 3.62 26.57
C GLY A 28 12.75 2.94 27.36
N ARG A 29 12.86 1.67 27.73
CA ARG A 29 13.86 0.63 27.45
C ARG A 29 13.18 -0.74 27.62
N ILE A 30 13.55 -1.74 26.82
CA ILE A 30 13.07 -3.12 27.00
C ILE A 30 14.05 -3.88 27.93
N HIS A 31 13.53 -4.83 28.71
CA HIS A 31 14.30 -5.84 29.43
C HIS A 31 13.67 -7.23 29.22
N ALA A 32 14.53 -8.23 29.06
CA ALA A 32 14.23 -9.66 28.99
C ALA A 32 15.53 -10.43 29.35
N PRO A 33 15.56 -11.77 29.48
CA PRO A 33 14.47 -12.75 29.62
C PRO A 33 14.64 -13.66 30.87
N ALA A 34 13.74 -14.64 31.11
CA ALA A 34 14.09 -15.84 31.89
C ALA A 34 13.16 -17.07 31.71
N ILE A 35 13.72 -18.10 31.05
CA ILE A 35 13.70 -19.54 31.43
C ILE A 35 12.43 -20.40 31.27
N LEU A 36 12.68 -21.59 30.69
CA LEU A 36 11.80 -22.74 30.46
C LEU A 36 10.97 -23.23 31.66
N SER A 37 9.79 -23.79 31.37
CA SER A 37 9.26 -24.94 32.11
C SER A 37 8.52 -25.94 31.21
N LYS A 38 8.31 -27.16 31.72
CA LYS A 38 7.98 -28.41 30.98
C LYS A 38 6.67 -28.36 30.18
N ALA A 39 6.69 -28.92 28.97
CA ALA A 39 5.49 -29.19 28.18
C ALA A 39 4.74 -30.45 28.69
N PRO A 40 3.43 -30.38 29.00
CA PRO A 40 2.59 -31.55 29.20
C PRO A 40 2.05 -32.11 27.87
N HIS A 41 1.68 -33.39 27.88
CA HIS A 41 1.25 -34.14 26.70
C HIS A 41 -0.16 -33.71 26.23
N VAL A 42 -0.27 -32.86 25.21
CA VAL A 42 -1.56 -32.35 24.71
C VAL A 42 -2.27 -33.40 23.83
N SER A 43 -3.48 -33.77 24.23
CA SER A 43 -4.39 -34.58 23.41
C SER A 43 -4.92 -33.74 22.24
N ARG A 44 -4.69 -34.18 21.00
CA ARG A 44 -5.29 -33.56 19.80
C ARG A 44 -6.80 -33.81 19.79
N ARG A 45 -7.57 -32.92 20.41
CA ARG A 45 -8.97 -32.66 20.05
C ARG A 45 -9.08 -31.21 19.58
N GLY A 46 -9.65 -31.04 18.40
CA GLY A 46 -9.65 -29.77 17.69
C GLY A 46 -10.48 -28.72 18.42
N PHE A 47 -9.84 -27.61 18.75
CA PHE A 47 -10.50 -26.32 18.81
C PHE A 47 -9.87 -25.49 17.70
N SER A 48 -10.60 -25.31 16.59
CA SER A 48 -10.37 -24.15 15.76
C SER A 48 -10.72 -22.96 16.63
N THR A 49 -9.73 -22.16 17.02
CA THR A 49 -10.02 -20.80 17.47
C THR A 49 -10.89 -20.16 16.39
N PRO A 50 -12.03 -19.52 16.72
CA PRO A 50 -12.72 -18.70 15.74
C PRO A 50 -11.70 -17.69 15.22
N LEU A 51 -11.58 -17.57 13.89
CA LEU A 51 -10.92 -16.40 13.32
C LEU A 51 -11.62 -15.19 13.93
N GLN A 52 -10.89 -14.32 14.61
CA GLN A 52 -11.47 -13.10 15.14
C GLN A 52 -12.00 -12.32 13.94
N THR A 53 -13.32 -12.13 13.87
CA THR A 53 -13.95 -11.30 12.85
C THR A 53 -13.59 -9.85 13.15
N LEU A 54 -12.37 -9.45 12.75
CA LEU A 54 -11.89 -8.08 12.87
C LEU A 54 -12.81 -7.20 12.04
N SER A 55 -13.47 -6.25 12.71
CA SER A 55 -14.56 -5.46 12.14
C SER A 55 -14.09 -4.67 10.92
N CYS A 56 -14.94 -4.62 9.90
CA CYS A 56 -14.80 -3.70 8.77
C CYS A 56 -14.62 -2.26 9.29
N SER A 57 -13.53 -1.58 8.87
CA SER A 57 -13.29 -0.19 9.27
C SER A 57 -14.25 0.78 8.57
N ALA A 58 -14.34 2.02 9.05
CA ALA A 58 -15.14 3.05 8.40
C ALA A 58 -14.66 3.32 6.96
N GLU A 59 -13.34 3.35 6.70
CA GLU A 59 -12.83 3.52 5.32
C GLU A 59 -13.15 2.31 4.46
N THR A 60 -13.04 1.10 5.01
CA THR A 60 -13.34 -0.15 4.28
C THR A 60 -14.84 -0.23 3.90
N THR A 61 -15.72 0.25 4.78
CA THR A 61 -17.16 0.35 4.52
C THR A 61 -17.46 1.38 3.41
N ALA A 62 -16.79 2.54 3.45
CA ALA A 62 -16.92 3.57 2.41
C ALA A 62 -16.41 3.10 1.05
N LEU A 63 -15.31 2.33 1.02
CA LEU A 63 -14.80 1.70 -0.20
C LEU A 63 -15.81 0.73 -0.83
N VAL A 64 -16.45 -0.14 -0.03
CA VAL A 64 -17.48 -1.06 -0.55
C VAL A 64 -18.65 -0.30 -1.16
N ALA A 65 -19.19 0.70 -0.46
CA ALA A 65 -20.29 1.51 -0.98
C ALA A 65 -19.93 2.19 -2.31
N TRP A 66 -18.76 2.84 -2.39
CA TRP A 66 -18.28 3.48 -3.62
C TRP A 66 -18.06 2.48 -4.78
N LEU A 67 -17.59 1.26 -4.49
CA LEU A 67 -17.46 0.20 -5.49
C LEU A 67 -18.84 -0.25 -6.00
N GLU A 68 -19.81 -0.49 -5.12
CA GLU A 68 -21.18 -0.90 -5.47
C GLU A 68 -21.90 0.17 -6.28
N GLU A 69 -21.84 1.44 -5.87
CA GLU A 69 -22.36 2.61 -6.61
C GLU A 69 -21.74 2.71 -8.01
N ASN A 70 -20.48 2.29 -8.15
CA ASN A 70 -19.81 2.24 -9.44
C ASN A 70 -20.05 0.96 -10.25
N GLY A 71 -20.88 0.03 -9.77
CA GLY A 71 -21.27 -1.18 -10.50
C GLY A 71 -20.30 -2.35 -10.36
N CYS A 72 -19.44 -2.32 -9.34
CA CYS A 72 -18.69 -3.49 -8.90
C CYS A 72 -19.65 -4.59 -8.41
N LYS A 73 -19.27 -5.86 -8.58
CA LYS A 73 -20.03 -7.02 -8.10
C LYS A 73 -19.08 -7.98 -7.41
N ALA A 74 -19.38 -8.38 -6.18
CA ALA A 74 -18.54 -9.27 -5.39
C ALA A 74 -19.34 -10.39 -4.72
N ASN A 75 -18.76 -11.60 -4.69
CA ASN A 75 -19.26 -12.76 -3.95
C ASN A 75 -18.49 -12.96 -2.62
N CYS A 76 -17.92 -11.87 -2.11
CA CYS A 76 -17.04 -11.80 -0.95
C CYS A 76 -17.21 -10.46 -0.22
N GLU A 77 -16.92 -10.46 1.07
CA GLU A 77 -16.94 -9.28 1.94
C GLU A 77 -15.51 -8.95 2.40
N PRO A 78 -15.20 -7.67 2.73
CA PRO A 78 -13.93 -7.32 3.35
C PRO A 78 -13.75 -7.98 4.70
N SER A 79 -12.55 -8.50 4.96
CA SER A 79 -12.17 -9.07 6.25
C SER A 79 -10.82 -8.53 6.72
N GLY A 80 -10.64 -8.45 8.04
CA GLY A 80 -9.36 -8.11 8.65
C GLY A 80 -8.61 -9.37 9.12
N SER A 81 -7.29 -9.33 9.05
CA SER A 81 -6.37 -10.34 9.58
C SER A 81 -5.13 -9.67 10.19
N GLU A 82 -4.28 -10.44 10.87
CA GLU A 82 -2.97 -9.95 11.36
C GLU A 82 -2.06 -9.48 10.21
N SER A 83 -2.24 -10.02 9.00
CA SER A 83 -1.53 -9.62 7.77
C SER A 83 -2.19 -8.45 7.02
N GLY A 84 -3.14 -7.75 7.64
CA GLY A 84 -3.89 -6.65 7.02
C GLY A 84 -5.26 -7.08 6.48
N ARG A 85 -5.80 -6.30 5.54
CA ARG A 85 -7.13 -6.55 4.95
C ARG A 85 -7.07 -7.63 3.86
N GLY A 86 -8.12 -8.45 3.83
CA GLY A 86 -8.38 -9.45 2.80
C GLY A 86 -9.87 -9.50 2.44
N LEU A 87 -10.27 -10.62 1.84
CA LEU A 87 -11.65 -10.89 1.44
C LEU A 87 -12.08 -12.26 1.99
N SER A 88 -13.26 -12.31 2.60
CA SER A 88 -13.93 -13.54 3.02
C SER A 88 -15.04 -13.90 2.03
N ALA A 89 -15.12 -15.16 1.62
CA ALA A 89 -16.20 -15.62 0.76
C ALA A 89 -17.54 -15.64 1.52
N THR A 90 -18.57 -14.98 0.99
CA THR A 90 -19.92 -14.99 1.60
C THR A 90 -20.73 -16.23 1.19
N THR A 91 -20.27 -16.94 0.17
CA THR A 91 -20.89 -18.17 -0.38
C THR A 91 -19.82 -19.19 -0.77
N ALA A 92 -20.23 -20.41 -1.13
CA ALA A 92 -19.31 -21.45 -1.57
C ALA A 92 -18.83 -21.21 -3.01
N ILE A 93 -17.59 -20.72 -3.17
CA ILE A 93 -16.93 -20.43 -4.45
C ILE A 93 -16.26 -21.69 -5.01
N LYS A 94 -16.43 -21.96 -6.31
CA LYS A 94 -15.79 -23.06 -7.04
C LYS A 94 -14.67 -22.55 -7.95
N LYS A 95 -13.83 -23.47 -8.42
CA LYS A 95 -12.78 -23.15 -9.41
C LYS A 95 -13.42 -22.69 -10.72
N GLY A 96 -13.15 -21.43 -11.09
CA GLY A 96 -13.68 -20.80 -12.30
C GLY A 96 -14.88 -19.88 -12.07
N ASP A 97 -15.35 -19.75 -10.83
CA ASP A 97 -16.37 -18.75 -10.48
C ASP A 97 -15.72 -17.36 -10.32
N ASP A 98 -16.43 -16.30 -10.76
CA ASP A 98 -16.00 -14.92 -10.55
C ASP A 98 -16.17 -14.51 -9.08
N VAL A 99 -15.07 -14.16 -8.42
CA VAL A 99 -15.07 -13.68 -7.02
C VAL A 99 -15.49 -12.22 -6.95
N CYS A 100 -14.97 -11.40 -7.88
CA CYS A 100 -15.25 -9.97 -7.98
C CYS A 100 -15.13 -9.50 -9.44
N VAL A 101 -16.01 -8.59 -9.87
CA VAL A 101 -15.99 -7.95 -11.19
C VAL A 101 -15.88 -6.45 -11.00
N VAL A 102 -14.74 -5.89 -11.37
CA VAL A 102 -14.41 -4.46 -11.22
C VAL A 102 -14.54 -3.75 -12.58
N PRO A 103 -15.42 -2.75 -12.74
CA PRO A 103 -15.53 -1.96 -13.97
C PRO A 103 -14.27 -1.12 -14.24
N LEU A 104 -13.82 -1.03 -15.49
CA LEU A 104 -12.64 -0.25 -15.88
C LEU A 104 -12.69 1.23 -15.43
N LYS A 105 -13.89 1.82 -15.31
CA LYS A 105 -14.07 3.22 -14.90
C LYS A 105 -13.64 3.56 -13.46
N VAL A 106 -13.38 2.56 -12.61
CA VAL A 106 -12.83 2.76 -11.25
C VAL A 106 -11.34 2.39 -11.15
N MET A 107 -10.71 2.03 -12.27
CA MET A 107 -9.29 1.71 -12.33
C MET A 107 -8.46 2.93 -12.74
N MET A 108 -7.32 3.12 -12.10
CA MET A 108 -6.30 4.05 -12.60
C MET A 108 -5.52 3.39 -13.74
N THR A 109 -5.33 4.12 -14.83
CA THR A 109 -4.79 3.67 -16.11
C THR A 109 -4.07 4.83 -16.80
N GLU A 110 -3.30 4.54 -17.86
CA GLU A 110 -2.71 5.57 -18.73
C GLU A 110 -3.75 6.58 -19.25
N GLU A 111 -4.96 6.10 -19.61
CA GLU A 111 -6.04 6.95 -20.11
C GLU A 111 -6.60 7.89 -19.02
N THR A 112 -6.67 7.44 -17.76
CA THR A 112 -7.10 8.31 -16.65
C THR A 112 -6.00 9.28 -16.24
N ALA A 113 -4.73 8.85 -16.28
CA ALA A 113 -3.59 9.71 -16.01
C ALA A 113 -3.50 10.85 -17.04
N ALA A 114 -3.64 10.54 -18.34
CA ALA A 114 -3.66 11.53 -19.41
C ALA A 114 -4.84 12.54 -19.29
N LYS A 115 -5.98 12.12 -18.73
CA LYS A 115 -7.11 13.02 -18.43
C LYS A 115 -6.83 13.92 -17.22
N ALA A 116 -6.23 13.39 -16.17
CA ALA A 116 -5.99 14.10 -14.91
C ALA A 116 -4.80 15.09 -14.99
N LEU A 117 -3.74 14.70 -15.71
CA LEU A 117 -2.48 15.43 -15.84
C LEU A 117 -2.36 16.22 -17.15
N GLY A 118 -3.24 15.94 -18.12
CA GLY A 118 -3.25 16.58 -19.44
C GLY A 118 -2.23 16.00 -20.43
N PRO A 119 -2.06 16.63 -21.61
CA PRO A 119 -1.31 16.06 -22.73
C PRO A 119 0.15 15.71 -22.43
N LYS A 120 0.78 16.39 -21.47
CA LYS A 120 2.18 16.16 -21.04
C LYS A 120 2.39 14.74 -20.46
N ALA A 121 1.34 14.09 -19.97
CA ALA A 121 1.44 12.72 -19.44
C ALA A 121 1.80 11.68 -20.52
N ASN A 122 1.55 11.97 -21.80
CA ASN A 122 1.94 11.08 -22.90
C ASN A 122 3.46 11.11 -23.19
N GLU A 123 4.21 11.99 -22.51
CA GLU A 123 5.69 12.04 -22.55
C GLU A 123 6.31 11.14 -21.47
N LEU A 124 5.50 10.62 -20.55
CA LEU A 124 5.89 9.70 -19.49
C LEU A 124 5.60 8.26 -19.89
N ASP A 125 6.26 7.31 -19.25
CA ASP A 125 5.79 5.92 -19.26
C ASP A 125 4.53 5.75 -18.37
N ALA A 126 3.90 4.58 -18.51
CA ALA A 126 2.64 4.25 -17.86
C ALA A 126 2.71 4.24 -16.32
N GLU A 127 3.82 3.80 -15.73
CA GLU A 127 3.94 3.66 -14.27
C GLU A 127 4.08 5.05 -13.63
N THR A 128 4.96 5.89 -14.19
CA THR A 128 5.18 7.28 -13.79
C THR A 128 3.92 8.13 -13.96
N ALA A 129 3.20 7.99 -15.08
CA ALA A 129 1.94 8.70 -15.32
C ALA A 129 0.85 8.33 -14.28
N ILE A 130 0.72 7.04 -13.95
CA ILE A 130 -0.26 6.57 -12.94
C ILE A 130 0.18 6.99 -11.52
N ALA A 131 1.48 6.96 -11.20
CA ALA A 131 1.99 7.42 -9.92
C ALA A 131 1.74 8.92 -9.69
N LEU A 132 1.97 9.76 -10.70
CA LEU A 132 1.61 11.19 -10.64
C LEU A 132 0.10 11.40 -10.55
N GLN A 133 -0.73 10.61 -11.23
CA GLN A 133 -2.18 10.66 -11.04
C GLN A 133 -2.55 10.37 -9.58
N LEU A 134 -1.98 9.32 -8.97
CA LEU A 134 -2.21 8.97 -7.58
C LEU A 134 -1.82 10.08 -6.60
N LEU A 135 -0.67 10.74 -6.82
CA LEU A 135 -0.24 11.87 -5.99
C LEU A 135 -1.19 13.06 -6.08
N LYS A 136 -1.63 13.42 -7.30
CA LYS A 136 -2.61 14.49 -7.51
C LYS A 136 -3.96 14.18 -6.85
N GLU A 137 -4.51 12.99 -7.07
CA GLU A 137 -5.79 12.56 -6.50
C GLU A 137 -5.72 12.49 -4.96
N LYS A 138 -4.55 12.16 -4.40
CA LYS A 138 -4.29 12.23 -2.95
C LYS A 138 -4.26 13.68 -2.44
N ALA A 139 -3.73 14.63 -3.20
CA ALA A 139 -3.71 16.06 -2.86
C ALA A 139 -5.11 16.70 -2.95
N GLU A 140 -5.96 16.26 -3.88
CA GLU A 140 -7.38 16.67 -3.97
C GLU A 140 -8.23 16.17 -2.78
N GLY A 141 -7.76 15.16 -2.03
CA GLY A 141 -8.36 14.70 -0.78
C GLY A 141 -9.80 14.24 -0.98
N ASP A 142 -10.74 14.81 -0.20
CA ASP A 142 -12.16 14.46 -0.25
C ASP A 142 -12.87 14.86 -1.56
N ALA A 143 -12.24 15.68 -2.40
CA ALA A 143 -12.78 16.03 -3.72
C ALA A 143 -12.44 14.98 -4.81
N SER A 144 -11.44 14.12 -4.57
CA SER A 144 -11.02 13.10 -5.53
C SER A 144 -12.10 12.03 -5.74
N PHE A 145 -12.28 11.61 -6.99
CA PHE A 145 -13.12 10.47 -7.35
C PHE A 145 -12.65 9.16 -6.68
N TYR A 146 -11.34 9.02 -6.46
CA TYR A 146 -10.71 7.84 -5.88
C TYR A 146 -10.55 7.93 -4.35
N ALA A 147 -11.01 9.02 -3.71
CA ALA A 147 -10.83 9.24 -2.27
C ALA A 147 -11.24 8.05 -1.37
N PRO A 148 -12.35 7.32 -1.61
CA PRO A 148 -12.71 6.16 -0.81
C PRO A 148 -11.70 5.01 -0.90
N TRP A 149 -11.03 4.84 -2.05
CA TRP A 149 -9.97 3.85 -2.23
C TRP A 149 -8.64 4.36 -1.65
N ILE A 150 -8.24 5.60 -1.94
CA ILE A 150 -6.99 6.21 -1.44
C ILE A 150 -6.95 6.18 0.10
N LYS A 151 -8.07 6.50 0.77
CA LYS A 151 -8.18 6.44 2.24
C LYS A 151 -7.98 5.04 2.83
N THR A 152 -8.15 3.98 2.04
CA THR A 152 -7.83 2.63 2.52
C THR A 152 -6.35 2.29 2.41
N LEU A 153 -5.57 2.91 1.52
CA LEU A 153 -4.18 2.51 1.27
C LEU A 153 -3.36 2.44 2.57
N PRO A 154 -2.54 1.39 2.76
CA PRO A 154 -1.69 1.30 3.95
C PRO A 154 -0.73 2.48 3.99
N ALA A 155 -0.47 3.01 5.19
CA ALA A 155 0.58 3.98 5.41
C ALA A 155 1.96 3.32 5.19
N ALA A 156 2.95 4.10 4.75
CA ALA A 156 4.27 3.60 4.37
C ALA A 156 5.00 2.89 5.52
N ASP A 157 4.84 3.39 6.75
CA ASP A 157 5.33 2.79 8.01
C ASP A 157 4.75 1.41 8.34
N LYS A 158 3.73 0.97 7.59
CA LYS A 158 3.07 -0.35 7.71
C LYS A 158 3.33 -1.25 6.51
N MET A 159 4.13 -0.81 5.54
CA MET A 159 4.53 -1.64 4.41
C MET A 159 5.83 -2.38 4.75
N ASP A 160 5.74 -3.69 4.94
CA ASP A 160 6.91 -4.54 5.14
C ASP A 160 7.62 -4.81 3.79
N VAL A 161 8.31 -3.78 3.29
CA VAL A 161 9.13 -3.84 2.08
C VAL A 161 10.53 -3.28 2.41
N PRO A 162 11.63 -3.91 1.95
CA PRO A 162 13.00 -3.49 2.27
C PRO A 162 13.35 -2.02 2.00
N LEU A 163 12.68 -1.38 1.03
CA LEU A 163 12.86 0.03 0.71
C LEU A 163 12.26 0.98 1.77
N MET A 164 11.35 0.49 2.62
CA MET A 164 10.75 1.21 3.75
C MET A 164 11.36 0.83 5.10
N TRP A 165 12.27 -0.15 5.12
CA TRP A 165 12.94 -0.60 6.34
C TRP A 165 13.92 0.47 6.84
N SER A 166 14.17 0.49 8.16
CA SER A 166 15.21 1.34 8.73
C SER A 166 16.61 0.90 8.26
N GLU A 167 17.59 1.80 8.31
CA GLU A 167 19.00 1.52 8.00
C GLU A 167 19.53 0.27 8.75
N ALA A 168 19.12 0.08 10.01
CA ALA A 168 19.49 -1.07 10.83
C ALA A 168 18.88 -2.41 10.36
N GLU A 169 17.69 -2.37 9.75
CA GLU A 169 17.02 -3.54 9.16
C GLU A 169 17.54 -3.81 7.74
N ARG A 170 17.83 -2.77 6.94
CA ARG A 170 18.52 -2.90 5.65
C ARG A 170 19.91 -3.53 5.80
N GLY A 171 20.60 -3.29 6.91
CA GLY A 171 21.84 -3.99 7.27
C GLY A 171 21.71 -5.52 7.37
N TRP A 172 20.49 -6.09 7.51
CA TRP A 172 20.28 -7.55 7.45
C TRP A 172 20.36 -8.12 6.02
N LEU A 173 20.32 -7.24 5.01
CA LEU A 173 20.40 -7.59 3.60
C LEU A 173 21.81 -7.38 3.00
N GLU A 174 22.78 -6.93 3.80
CA GLU A 174 24.17 -6.71 3.37
C GLU A 174 24.77 -8.00 2.77
N GLY A 175 25.36 -7.88 1.58
CA GLY A 175 25.92 -9.02 0.84
C GLY A 175 24.87 -9.96 0.22
N THR A 176 23.59 -9.59 0.21
CA THR A 176 22.53 -10.29 -0.53
C THR A 176 22.15 -9.52 -1.80
N LYS A 177 21.73 -10.24 -2.85
CA LYS A 177 21.20 -9.61 -4.08
C LYS A 177 20.02 -8.66 -3.79
N VAL A 178 19.23 -8.95 -2.77
CA VAL A 178 18.08 -8.12 -2.37
C VAL A 178 18.53 -6.77 -1.79
N GLY A 179 19.65 -6.73 -1.06
CA GLY A 179 20.24 -5.47 -0.60
C GLY A 179 20.64 -4.59 -1.79
N GLU A 180 21.43 -5.17 -2.70
CA GLU A 180 21.83 -4.51 -3.95
C GLU A 180 20.64 -4.06 -4.81
N ASP A 181 19.60 -4.90 -4.96
CA ASP A 181 18.38 -4.58 -5.74
C ASP A 181 17.61 -3.38 -5.13
N VAL A 182 17.71 -3.18 -3.82
CA VAL A 182 17.00 -2.10 -3.10
C VAL A 182 17.79 -0.81 -3.18
N GLU A 183 19.12 -0.87 -3.09
CA GLU A 183 20.03 0.27 -3.31
C GLU A 183 19.92 0.78 -4.76
N GLU A 184 20.04 -0.10 -5.75
CA GLU A 184 19.86 0.25 -7.17
C GLU A 184 18.48 0.87 -7.44
N LEU A 185 17.43 0.34 -6.81
CA LEU A 185 16.08 0.87 -6.97
C LEU A 185 15.91 2.27 -6.35
N GLU A 186 16.49 2.50 -5.18
CA GLU A 186 16.47 3.79 -4.48
C GLU A 186 17.18 4.89 -5.28
N GLU A 187 18.39 4.61 -5.79
CA GLU A 187 19.14 5.54 -6.66
C GLU A 187 18.35 5.90 -7.93
N ASN A 188 17.78 4.90 -8.61
CA ASN A 188 16.95 5.13 -9.81
C ASN A 188 15.72 6.00 -9.51
N LEU A 189 15.10 5.84 -8.34
CA LEU A 189 13.95 6.63 -7.90
C LEU A 189 14.29 8.08 -7.60
N GLU A 190 15.43 8.34 -6.96
CA GLU A 190 15.92 9.70 -6.70
C GLU A 190 16.24 10.43 -8.02
N ASP A 191 16.88 9.75 -8.97
CA ASP A 191 17.16 10.28 -10.31
C ASP A 191 15.87 10.56 -11.11
N GLU A 192 14.89 9.65 -11.07
CA GLU A 192 13.59 9.84 -11.72
C GLU A 192 12.82 11.04 -11.13
N LEU A 193 12.79 11.17 -9.80
CA LEU A 193 12.21 12.32 -9.11
C LEU A 193 12.94 13.62 -9.45
N GLY A 194 14.27 13.60 -9.54
CA GLY A 194 15.09 14.72 -10.00
C GLY A 194 14.72 15.16 -11.42
N GLN A 195 14.47 14.20 -12.32
CA GLN A 195 14.02 14.49 -13.68
C GLN A 195 12.60 15.07 -13.72
N LEU A 196 11.64 14.52 -12.97
CA LEU A 196 10.26 15.03 -12.97
C LEU A 196 10.15 16.43 -12.35
N THR A 197 10.86 16.67 -11.25
CA THR A 197 10.92 18.01 -10.62
C THR A 197 11.64 19.02 -11.52
N GLY A 198 12.76 18.63 -12.16
CA GLY A 198 13.44 19.44 -13.17
C GLY A 198 12.56 19.77 -14.39
N ALA A 199 11.68 18.84 -14.78
CA ALA A 199 10.69 19.03 -15.84
C ALA A 199 9.43 19.81 -15.39
N GLY A 200 9.37 20.29 -14.13
CA GLY A 200 8.30 21.15 -13.63
C GLY A 200 7.00 20.44 -13.28
N TRP A 201 7.03 19.13 -12.98
CA TRP A 201 5.84 18.38 -12.54
C TRP A 201 5.40 18.71 -11.10
N ASP A 202 6.31 19.26 -10.30
CA ASP A 202 6.09 19.83 -8.96
C ASP A 202 4.98 20.91 -8.89
N LYS A 203 4.65 21.53 -10.03
CA LYS A 203 3.65 22.62 -10.16
C LYS A 203 2.27 22.13 -10.63
N ILE A 204 2.14 20.83 -10.88
CA ILE A 204 0.92 20.20 -11.43
C ILE A 204 0.24 19.31 -10.38
N LEU A 205 1.01 18.86 -9.37
CA LEU A 205 0.56 18.21 -8.14
C LEU A 205 0.08 19.25 -7.11
#